data_AF-A0A2A2B4S2-F1
#
_entry.id   AF-A0A2A2B4S2-F1
#
_cell.length_a   1.000
_cell.length_b   1.000
_cell.length_c   1.000
_cell.angle_alpha   90.00
_cell.angle_beta   90.00
_cell.angle_gamma   90.00
#
_symmetry.space_group_name_H-M   'P 1'
#
loop_
_entity.id
_entity.type
_entity.pdbx_description
1 polymer ?
#
loop_
_entity_poly.entity_id
_entity_poly.type
_entity_poly.pdbx_seq_one_letter_code
_entity_poly.pdbx_strand_id
1 'polypeptide(L)' 'MSNTNTNTNNDSSDIDKAAAQADSQKIAENLEETKEVNKPESLSEEEQTPFIEDDLRTDK' A
#
# COMPACT_ATOMS: atom_id res chain seq x y z
N MET A 1 1.41 20.71 34.92
CA MET A 1 1.15 19.94 33.70
C MET A 1 0.93 20.94 32.59
N SER A 2 1.90 21.08 31.68
CA SER A 2 1.79 21.98 30.54
C SER A 2 1.88 21.12 29.28
N ASN A 3 0.73 20.85 28.66
CA ASN A 3 0.69 20.28 27.30
C ASN A 3 0.56 21.44 26.32
N THR A 4 1.71 21.92 25.86
CA THR A 4 1.79 22.86 24.75
C THR A 4 1.96 22.05 23.47
N ASN A 5 0.86 21.82 22.76
CA ASN A 5 0.84 21.22 21.43
C ASN A 5 1.20 22.34 20.42
N THR A 6 2.49 22.62 20.27
CA THR A 6 2.97 23.63 19.31
C THR A 6 3.72 22.99 18.17
N ASN A 7 3.19 23.29 16.99
CA ASN A 7 3.82 23.26 15.68
C ASN A 7 3.73 21.91 14.96
N THR A 8 2.67 21.80 14.16
CA THR A 8 2.80 21.39 12.76
C THR A 8 3.93 22.20 12.13
N ASN A 9 5.17 21.79 12.39
CA ASN A 9 6.32 22.30 11.67
C ASN A 9 6.11 21.91 10.22
N ASN A 10 6.23 22.91 9.35
CA ASN A 10 6.36 22.78 7.91
C ASN A 10 7.72 22.12 7.57
N ASP A 11 7.94 20.93 8.14
CA ASP A 11 9.14 20.12 8.00
C ASP A 11 8.98 19.38 6.67
N SER A 12 9.91 19.55 5.74
CA SER A 12 9.88 18.91 4.41
C SER A 12 9.39 17.47 4.57
N SER A 13 8.20 17.28 4.01
CA SER A 13 7.20 16.28 4.34
C SER A 13 7.81 14.89 4.43
N ASP A 14 7.22 13.97 5.19
CA ASP A 14 7.68 12.57 5.24
C ASP A 14 7.86 11.94 3.84
N ILE A 15 7.17 12.50 2.82
CA ILE A 15 7.33 12.22 1.40
C ILE A 15 8.74 12.58 0.90
N ASP A 16 9.28 13.76 1.22
CA ASP A 16 10.62 14.19 0.83
C ASP A 16 11.70 13.32 1.50
N LYS A 17 11.47 12.94 2.77
CA LYS A 17 12.35 12.02 3.51
C LYS A 17 12.32 10.62 2.89
N ALA A 18 11.14 10.12 2.53
CA ALA A 18 10.98 8.83 1.87
C ALA A 18 11.63 8.81 0.48
N ALA A 19 11.48 9.88 -0.31
CA ALA A 19 12.10 10.00 -1.62
C ALA A 19 13.63 10.03 -1.55
N ALA A 20 14.20 10.69 -0.53
CA ALA A 20 15.65 10.74 -0.31
C ALA A 20 16.24 9.41 0.18
N GLN A 21 15.46 8.61 0.90
CA GLN A 21 15.86 7.30 1.43
C GLN A 21 15.56 6.14 0.47
N ALA A 22 14.81 6.41 -0.61
CA ALA A 22 14.48 5.42 -1.61
C ALA A 22 15.74 4.99 -2.39
N ASP A 23 16.04 3.70 -2.34
CA ASP A 23 17.17 3.12 -3.08
C ASP A 23 16.84 3.04 -4.58
N SER A 24 17.47 3.90 -5.36
CA SER A 24 17.25 4.02 -6.81
C SER A 24 17.63 2.75 -7.57
N GLN A 25 18.61 1.98 -7.10
CA GLN A 25 18.98 0.70 -7.71
C GLN A 25 17.88 -0.33 -7.47
N LYS A 26 17.39 -0.42 -6.23
CA LYS A 26 16.29 -1.32 -5.88
C LYS A 26 14.97 -0.95 -6.58
N ILE A 27 14.73 0.34 -6.81
CA ILE A 27 13.59 0.80 -7.62
C ILE A 27 13.75 0.34 -9.07
N ALA A 28 14.92 0.53 -9.68
CA ALA A 28 15.19 0.09 -11.04
C ALA A 28 15.00 -1.43 -11.18
N GLU A 29 15.58 -2.22 -10.27
CA GLU A 29 15.39 -3.67 -10.20
C GLU A 29 13.91 -4.05 -10.09
N ASN A 30 13.14 -3.35 -9.25
CA ASN A 30 11.70 -3.62 -9.09
C ASN A 30 10.86 -3.28 -10.32
N LEU A 31 11.32 -2.35 -11.17
CA LEU A 31 10.63 -1.90 -12.38
C LEU A 31 11.04 -2.67 -13.63
N GLU A 32 11.99 -3.60 -13.54
CA GLU A 32 12.34 -4.47 -14.66
C GLU A 32 11.12 -5.30 -15.09
N GLU A 33 10.72 -5.18 -16.35
CA GLU A 33 9.54 -5.86 -16.90
C GLU A 33 9.67 -7.39 -16.88
N THR A 34 10.90 -7.87 -16.92
CA THR A 34 11.25 -9.30 -16.82
C THR A 34 11.35 -9.81 -15.39
N LYS A 35 11.14 -8.94 -14.38
CA LYS A 35 11.19 -9.36 -13.00
C LYS A 35 10.02 -10.29 -12.71
N GLU A 36 10.33 -11.56 -12.51
CA GLU A 36 9.41 -12.51 -11.90
C GLU A 36 9.10 -12.06 -10.47
N VAL A 37 7.97 -11.36 -10.34
CA VAL A 37 7.42 -11.00 -9.04
C VAL A 37 6.62 -12.20 -8.53
N ASN A 38 6.91 -12.62 -7.29
CA ASN A 38 6.10 -13.64 -6.62
C ASN A 38 4.67 -13.13 -6.58
N LYS A 39 3.81 -13.76 -7.37
CA LYS A 39 2.37 -13.52 -7.31
C LYS A 39 1.85 -14.00 -5.95
N PRO A 40 0.80 -13.37 -5.42
CA PRO A 40 0.08 -13.95 -4.29
C PRO A 40 -0.27 -15.40 -4.60
N GLU A 41 -0.25 -16.24 -3.57
CA GLU A 41 -0.72 -17.60 -3.68
C GLU A 41 -2.18 -17.59 -4.15
N SER A 42 -2.51 -18.52 -5.06
CA SER A 42 -3.90 -18.67 -5.49
C SER A 42 -4.67 -19.34 -4.37
N LEU A 43 -5.74 -18.68 -3.90
CA LEU A 43 -6.61 -19.23 -2.88
C LEU A 43 -7.35 -20.45 -3.39
N SER A 44 -7.52 -21.47 -2.54
CA SER A 44 -8.42 -22.60 -2.83
C SER A 44 -9.88 -22.14 -2.85
N GLU A 45 -10.79 -22.96 -3.36
CA GLU A 45 -12.22 -22.61 -3.39
C GLU A 45 -12.78 -22.37 -1.98
N GLU A 46 -12.29 -23.09 -0.98
CA GLU A 46 -12.70 -22.96 0.42
C GLU A 46 -12.17 -21.68 1.09
N GLU A 47 -11.05 -21.14 0.59
CA GLU A 47 -10.46 -19.89 1.06
C GLU A 47 -11.05 -18.66 0.37
N GLN A 48 -11.71 -18.86 -0.77
CA GLN A 48 -12.38 -17.79 -1.50
C GLN A 48 -13.70 -17.43 -0.82
N THR A 49 -13.85 -16.16 -0.44
CA THR A 49 -15.16 -15.62 -0.05
C THR A 49 -16.04 -15.49 -1.30
N PRO A 50 -17.18 -16.20 -1.38
CA PRO A 50 -18.06 -16.07 -2.54
C PRO A 50 -18.60 -14.63 -2.64
N PHE A 51 -18.88 -14.19 -3.87
CA PHE A 51 -19.61 -12.95 -4.07
C PHE A 51 -21.00 -13.07 -3.46
N ILE A 52 -21.50 -11.96 -2.89
CA ILE A 52 -22.88 -11.88 -2.45
C ILE A 52 -23.81 -12.01 -3.66
N GLU A 53 -24.87 -12.79 -3.53
CA GLU A 53 -25.88 -12.92 -4.60
C GLU A 53 -26.48 -11.55 -4.91
N ASP A 54 -26.75 -11.27 -6.19
CA ASP A 54 -27.26 -9.98 -6.64
C ASP A 54 -28.62 -9.61 -6.02
N ASP A 55 -29.40 -10.59 -5.56
CA ASP A 55 -30.69 -10.36 -4.88
C ASP A 55 -30.51 -9.95 -3.41
N LEU A 56 -29.35 -10.23 -2.81
CA LEU A 56 -28.98 -9.81 -1.45
C LEU A 56 -28.30 -8.44 -1.41
N ARG A 57 -27.92 -7.91 -2.57
CA ARG A 57 -27.31 -6.59 -2.71
C ARG A 57 -28.32 -5.48 -2.46
N THR A 58 -28.00 -4.58 -1.54
CA THR A 58 -28.83 -3.41 -1.17
C THR A 58 -28.34 -2.11 -1.80
N ASP A 59 -27.22 -2.13 -2.52
CA ASP A 59 -26.59 -0.98 -3.17
C ASP A 59 -27.16 -0.65 -4.56
N LYS A 60 -28.34 -1.20 -4.90
CA LYS A 60 -29.05 -0.93 -6.17
C LYS A 60 -29.72 0.44 -6.19
#